data_AF-A0A9J6GZH5-F1
#
_entry.id   AF-A0A9J6GZH5-F1
#
_cell.length_a   1.000
_cell.length_b   1.000
_cell.length_c   1.000
_cell.angle_alpha   90.00
_cell.angle_beta   90.00
_cell.angle_gamma   90.00
#
_symmetry.space_group_name_H-M   'P 1'
#
loop_
_entity.id
_entity.type
_entity.pdbx_description
1 polymer ?
#
loop_
_entity_poly.entity_id
_entity_poly.type
_entity_poly.pdbx_seq_one_letter_code
_entity_poly.pdbx_strand_id
1 'polypeptide(L)'
;MEDCLTRSKSRRKDADGITHKFCRALCQAGILLHQTDGTLGSLFRDTCTAARTMPSSTQMYRKYLPEVYEHDHEKIKEAVKNRTISLTIDETPELRGRPAVVALVTLRRRGTWPLDLDG
;
A
#
# COMPACT_ATOMS: atom_id res chain seq x y z
N MET A 1 -8.79 -28.66 26.35
CA MET A 1 -8.85 -28.57 24.86
C MET A 1 -9.07 -27.11 24.40
N GLU A 2 -9.67 -26.26 25.23
CA GLU A 2 -9.92 -24.83 24.93
C GLU A 2 -8.63 -23.96 24.88
N ASP A 3 -7.63 -24.22 25.72
CA ASP A 3 -6.36 -23.48 25.71
C ASP A 3 -5.51 -23.67 24.44
N CYS A 4 -5.62 -24.82 23.78
CA CYS A 4 -4.96 -25.04 22.49
C CYS A 4 -5.61 -24.20 21.37
N LEU A 5 -6.93 -24.02 21.42
CA LEU A 5 -7.68 -23.26 20.42
C LEU A 5 -7.41 -21.75 20.56
N THR A 6 -7.35 -21.22 21.79
CA THR A 6 -7.03 -19.81 22.04
C THR A 6 -5.60 -19.47 21.60
N ARG A 7 -4.61 -20.31 21.94
CA ARG A 7 -3.21 -20.14 21.54
C ARG A 7 -2.98 -20.28 20.04
N SER A 8 -3.80 -21.07 19.35
CA SER A 8 -3.75 -21.20 17.89
C SER A 8 -4.36 -19.98 17.19
N LYS A 9 -5.42 -19.39 17.76
CA LYS A 9 -6.06 -18.18 17.24
C LYS A 9 -5.16 -16.95 17.40
N SER A 10 -4.45 -16.80 18.52
CA SER A 10 -3.52 -15.68 18.72
C SER A 10 -2.38 -15.71 17.71
N ARG A 11 -1.71 -16.86 17.53
CA ARG A 11 -0.64 -17.04 16.54
C ARG A 11 -1.09 -16.72 15.11
N ARG A 12 -2.32 -17.06 14.75
CA ARG A 12 -2.90 -16.72 13.43
C ARG A 12 -3.12 -15.23 13.27
N LYS A 13 -3.61 -14.53 14.31
CA LYS A 13 -3.75 -13.07 14.30
C LYS A 13 -2.39 -12.37 14.17
N ASP A 14 -1.37 -12.89 14.86
CA ASP A 14 -0.01 -12.34 14.78
C ASP A 14 0.58 -12.50 13.38
N ALA A 15 0.43 -13.68 12.77
CA ALA A 15 0.87 -13.95 11.40
C ALA A 15 0.13 -13.09 10.37
N ASP A 16 -1.19 -12.91 10.53
CA ASP A 16 -2.00 -12.09 9.63
C ASP A 16 -1.61 -10.60 9.74
N GLY A 17 -1.39 -10.10 10.96
CA GLY A 17 -0.93 -8.73 11.20
C GLY A 17 0.47 -8.46 10.65
N ILE A 18 1.38 -9.43 10.72
CA ILE A 18 2.72 -9.32 10.15
C ILE A 18 2.66 -9.33 8.62
N THR A 19 1.83 -10.19 8.03
CA THR A 19 1.60 -10.23 6.59
C THR A 19 1.10 -8.88 6.08
N HIS A 20 0.19 -8.25 6.82
CA HIS A 20 -0.30 -6.89 6.56
C HIS A 20 0.81 -5.84 6.54
N LYS A 21 1.63 -5.83 7.59
CA LYS A 21 2.77 -4.90 7.70
C LYS A 21 3.77 -5.09 6.57
N PHE A 22 4.05 -6.34 6.21
CA PHE A 22 4.95 -6.65 5.11
C PHE A 22 4.38 -6.18 3.76
N CYS A 23 3.11 -6.47 3.46
CA CYS A 23 2.43 -5.97 2.26
C CYS A 23 2.50 -4.44 2.16
N ARG A 24 2.18 -3.73 3.25
CA ARG A 24 2.28 -2.27 3.30
C ARG A 24 3.71 -1.77 3.06
N ALA A 25 4.71 -2.39 3.67
CA ALA A 25 6.11 -1.99 3.50
C ALA A 25 6.57 -2.13 2.04
N LEU A 26 6.17 -3.20 1.35
CA LEU A 26 6.45 -3.37 -0.07
C LEU A 26 5.81 -2.28 -0.92
N CYS A 27 4.53 -1.97 -0.66
CA CYS A 27 3.82 -0.89 -1.37
C CYS A 27 4.49 0.47 -1.15
N GLN A 28 4.89 0.78 0.08
CA GLN A 28 5.58 2.03 0.43
C GLN A 28 6.97 2.14 -0.21
N ALA A 29 7.67 1.01 -0.36
CA ALA A 29 8.96 0.95 -1.02
C ALA A 29 8.87 0.86 -2.56
N GLY A 30 7.66 0.82 -3.13
CA GLY A 30 7.46 0.61 -4.57
C GLY A 30 7.90 -0.76 -5.06
N ILE A 31 7.99 -1.75 -4.16
CA ILE A 31 8.39 -3.12 -4.48
C ILE A 31 7.14 -3.91 -4.87
N LEU A 32 7.20 -4.56 -6.03
CA LEU A 32 6.12 -5.37 -6.55
C LEU A 32 5.88 -6.61 -5.69
N LEU A 33 4.63 -6.93 -5.39
CA LEU A 33 4.27 -8.06 -4.52
C LEU A 33 4.72 -9.42 -5.08
N HIS A 34 4.97 -9.57 -6.39
CA HIS A 34 5.52 -10.83 -6.91
C HIS A 34 6.88 -11.21 -6.27
N GLN A 35 7.60 -10.23 -5.71
CA GLN A 35 8.86 -10.45 -4.99
C GLN A 35 8.68 -11.23 -3.68
N THR A 36 7.44 -11.38 -3.18
CA THR A 36 7.14 -12.20 -1.98
C THR A 36 7.26 -13.70 -2.24
N ASP A 37 7.23 -14.12 -3.50
CA ASP A 37 7.45 -15.52 -3.87
C ASP A 37 8.94 -15.78 -4.17
N GLY A 38 9.75 -14.73 -4.31
CA GLY A 38 11.19 -14.79 -4.55
C GLY A 38 12.04 -14.73 -3.27
N THR A 39 13.31 -14.37 -3.46
CA THR A 39 14.33 -14.33 -2.41
C THR A 39 13.94 -13.43 -1.23
N LEU A 40 13.31 -12.29 -1.51
CA LEU A 40 12.87 -11.35 -0.47
C LEU A 40 11.84 -11.98 0.47
N GLY A 41 10.86 -12.69 -0.10
CA GLY A 41 9.87 -13.41 0.69
C GLY A 41 10.48 -14.58 1.47
N SER A 42 11.44 -15.30 0.89
CA SER A 42 12.17 -16.37 1.61
C SER A 42 12.89 -15.80 2.82
N LEU A 43 13.72 -14.78 2.61
CA LEU A 43 14.47 -14.12 3.68
C LEU A 43 13.55 -13.65 4.80
N PHE A 44 12.40 -13.08 4.45
CA PHE A 44 11.42 -12.63 5.43
C PHE A 44 10.80 -13.79 6.23
N ARG A 45 10.48 -14.92 5.56
CA ARG A 45 9.97 -16.13 6.23
C ARG A 45 11.02 -16.78 7.14
N ASP A 46 12.29 -16.73 6.75
CA ASP A 46 13.39 -17.32 7.51
C ASP A 46 13.75 -16.48 8.74
N THR A 47 13.67 -15.15 8.63
CA THR A 47 13.98 -14.22 9.73
C THR A 47 12.80 -13.97 10.66
N CYS A 48 11.56 -13.99 10.16
CA CYS A 48 10.36 -13.73 10.94
C CYS A 48 9.52 -15.00 11.12
N THR A 49 9.59 -15.61 12.32
CA THR A 49 8.90 -16.89 12.62
C THR A 49 7.39 -16.82 12.43
N ALA A 50 6.79 -15.66 12.69
CA ALA A 50 5.36 -15.44 12.51
C ALA A 50 4.95 -15.21 11.04
N ALA A 51 5.90 -14.90 10.15
CA ALA A 51 5.69 -14.86 8.71
C ALA A 51 5.87 -16.23 8.04
N ARG A 52 6.21 -17.30 8.77
CA ARG A 52 6.47 -18.62 8.17
C ARG A 52 5.29 -19.17 7.36
N THR A 53 4.06 -18.80 7.71
CA THR A 53 2.82 -19.14 6.99
C THR A 53 2.34 -18.02 6.09
N MET A 54 3.23 -17.10 5.69
CA MET A 54 2.87 -15.98 4.84
C MET A 54 2.33 -16.48 3.49
N PRO A 55 1.21 -15.92 3.01
CA PRO A 55 0.57 -16.31 1.77
C PRO A 55 1.42 -15.98 0.53
N SER A 56 1.06 -16.57 -0.62
CA SER A 56 1.72 -16.28 -1.90
C SER A 56 1.38 -14.89 -2.42
N SER A 57 2.15 -14.39 -3.38
CA SER A 57 1.92 -13.07 -4.00
C SER A 57 0.48 -12.92 -4.53
N THR A 58 -0.07 -13.94 -5.18
CA THR A 58 -1.47 -13.96 -5.66
C THR A 58 -2.47 -13.74 -4.53
N GLN A 59 -2.26 -14.38 -3.38
CA GLN A 59 -3.12 -14.21 -2.21
C GLN A 59 -2.91 -12.84 -1.56
N MET A 60 -1.69 -12.31 -1.57
CA MET A 60 -1.40 -10.93 -1.15
C MET A 60 -2.15 -9.91 -2.01
N TYR A 61 -2.13 -10.06 -3.34
CA TYR A 61 -2.88 -9.20 -4.25
C TYR A 61 -4.39 -9.24 -4.02
N ARG A 62 -4.95 -10.40 -3.67
CA ARG A 62 -6.41 -10.58 -3.54
C ARG A 62 -6.97 -10.12 -2.19
N LYS A 63 -6.23 -10.34 -1.10
CA LYS A 63 -6.71 -10.06 0.27
C LYS A 63 -6.04 -8.83 0.87
N TYR A 64 -4.72 -8.84 0.95
CA TYR A 64 -3.98 -7.88 1.77
C TYR A 64 -3.80 -6.53 1.08
N LEU A 65 -3.56 -6.51 -0.23
CA LEU A 65 -3.39 -5.27 -0.98
C LEU A 65 -4.66 -4.37 -0.93
N PRO A 66 -5.88 -4.89 -1.16
CA PRO A 66 -7.10 -4.09 -1.00
C PRO A 66 -7.28 -3.54 0.41
N GLU A 67 -7.01 -4.35 1.44
CA GLU A 67 -7.15 -3.93 2.84
C GLU A 67 -6.12 -2.84 3.22
N VAL A 68 -4.88 -2.96 2.73
CA VAL A 68 -3.85 -1.91 2.90
C VAL A 68 -4.26 -0.63 2.17
N TYR A 69 -4.73 -0.76 0.93
CA TYR A 69 -5.18 0.37 0.13
C TYR A 69 -6.35 1.10 0.79
N GLU A 70 -7.38 0.38 1.26
CA GLU A 70 -8.56 0.99 1.88
C GLU A 70 -8.19 1.77 3.13
N HIS A 71 -7.33 1.21 3.98
CA HIS A 71 -6.85 1.92 5.16
C HIS A 71 -6.07 3.19 4.80
N ASP A 72 -5.20 3.14 3.80
CA ASP A 72 -4.42 4.31 3.39
C ASP A 72 -5.29 5.33 2.63
N HIS A 73 -6.31 4.87 1.91
CA HIS A 73 -7.32 5.69 1.27
C HIS A 73 -8.13 6.49 2.29
N GLU A 74 -8.59 5.89 3.39
CA GLU A 74 -9.29 6.62 4.46
C GLU A 74 -8.39 7.69 5.10
N LYS A 75 -7.10 7.39 5.31
CA LYS A 75 -6.13 8.39 5.78
C LYS A 75 -5.96 9.54 4.81
N ILE A 76 -5.90 9.24 3.50
CA ILE A 76 -5.82 10.25 2.46
C ILE A 76 -7.10 11.08 2.46
N LYS A 77 -8.29 10.48 2.50
CA LYS A 77 -9.59 11.20 2.57
C LYS A 77 -9.62 12.20 3.71
N GLU A 78 -9.24 11.78 4.92
CA GLU A 78 -9.20 12.68 6.07
C GLU A 78 -8.09 13.74 5.95
N ALA A 79 -6.95 13.42 5.33
CA ALA A 79 -5.88 14.38 5.09
C ALA A 79 -6.22 15.43 4.02
N VAL A 80 -7.06 15.09 3.02
CA VAL A 80 -7.50 16.00 1.95
C VAL A 80 -8.77 16.77 2.31
N LYS A 81 -9.49 16.34 3.34
CA LYS A 81 -10.71 16.99 3.82
C LYS A 81 -10.46 18.48 4.05
N ASN A 82 -11.27 19.32 3.42
CA ASN A 82 -11.19 20.78 3.47
C ASN A 82 -9.89 21.39 2.93
N ARG A 83 -9.09 20.67 2.13
CA ARG A 83 -7.90 21.20 1.44
C ARG A 83 -8.20 21.53 -0.02
N THR A 84 -7.47 22.50 -0.56
CA THR A 84 -7.48 22.77 -2.00
C THR A 84 -6.66 21.69 -2.70
N ILE A 85 -7.31 20.98 -3.62
CA ILE A 85 -6.70 19.93 -4.43
C ILE A 85 -6.47 20.49 -5.83
N SER A 86 -5.25 20.31 -6.35
CA SER A 86 -4.94 20.53 -7.76
C SER A 86 -4.77 19.17 -8.43
N LEU A 87 -5.47 18.96 -9.54
CA LEU A 87 -5.40 17.75 -10.34
C LEU A 87 -4.73 18.10 -11.67
N THR A 88 -3.66 17.38 -12.02
CA THR A 88 -3.05 17.44 -13.35
C THR A 88 -3.33 16.12 -14.04
N ILE A 89 -3.91 16.19 -15.24
CA ILE A 89 -4.19 15.03 -16.09
C ILE A 89 -3.21 15.11 -17.25
N ASP A 90 -2.36 14.09 -17.35
CA ASP A 90 -1.44 13.90 -18.47
C ASP A 90 -1.95 12.74 -19.32
N GLU A 91 -2.36 13.06 -20.53
CA GLU A 91 -2.76 12.09 -21.54
C GLU A 91 -1.57 11.84 -22.46
N THR A 92 -0.74 10.86 -22.10
CA THR A 92 0.38 10.46 -22.93
C THR A 92 0.00 9.20 -23.70
N PRO A 93 0.01 9.23 -25.06
CA PRO A 93 -0.20 8.03 -25.85
C PRO A 93 0.96 7.06 -25.62
N GLU A 94 0.66 5.86 -25.14
CA GLU A 94 1.67 4.81 -25.01
C GLU A 94 2.16 4.40 -26.41
N LEU A 95 3.43 4.06 -26.59
CA LEU A 95 4.02 3.68 -27.89
C LEU A 95 3.28 2.53 -28.60
N ARG A 96 2.44 1.78 -27.88
CA ARG A 96 1.60 0.69 -28.40
C ARG A 96 0.16 1.12 -28.73
N GLY A 97 -0.13 2.42 -28.74
CA GLY A 97 -1.44 2.99 -29.10
C GLY A 97 -2.51 2.85 -28.02
N ARG A 98 -2.13 2.48 -26.79
CA ARG A 98 -3.06 2.49 -25.65
C ARG A 98 -3.09 3.88 -25.05
N PRO A 99 -4.26 4.48 -24.81
CA PRO A 99 -4.34 5.72 -24.05
C PRO A 99 -3.89 5.41 -22.62
N ALA A 100 -2.81 6.03 -22.17
CA ALA A 100 -2.41 6.04 -20.77
C ALA A 100 -2.79 7.41 -20.21
N VAL A 101 -3.66 7.41 -19.20
CA VAL A 101 -4.04 8.61 -18.47
C VAL A 101 -3.32 8.58 -17.13
N VAL A 102 -2.40 9.52 -16.91
CA VAL A 102 -1.71 9.70 -15.64
C VAL A 102 -2.35 10.87 -14.92
N ALA A 103 -2.93 10.62 -13.75
CA ALA A 103 -3.50 11.65 -12.89
C ALA A 103 -2.55 11.93 -11.72
N LEU A 104 -1.98 13.14 -11.67
CA LEU A 104 -1.20 13.62 -10.54
C LEU A 104 -2.06 14.50 -9.64
N VAL A 105 -2.16 14.12 -8.36
CA VAL A 105 -2.92 14.87 -7.35
C VAL A 105 -1.95 15.62 -6.44
N THR A 106 -2.05 16.95 -6.41
CA THR A 106 -1.26 17.80 -5.53
C THR A 106 -2.14 18.44 -4.46
N LEU A 107 -1.74 18.32 -3.19
CA LEU A 107 -2.46 18.86 -2.05
C LEU A 107 -1.79 20.15 -1.56
N ARG A 108 -2.52 21.27 -1.61
CA ARG A 108 -2.03 22.55 -1.08
C ARG A 108 -2.57 22.79 0.33
N ARG A 109 -1.69 23.21 1.25
CA ARG A 109 -2.13 23.77 2.55
C ARG A 109 -2.62 25.20 2.31
N ARG A 110 -3.77 25.57 2.87
CA ARG A 110 -4.22 26.98 2.91
C ARG A 110 -3.15 27.79 3.64
N GLY A 111 -2.52 28.76 2.96
CA GLY A 111 -1.68 29.79 3.60
C GLY A 111 -0.30 30.06 3.00
N THR A 112 0.16 29.35 1.97
CA THR A 112 1.46 29.67 1.34
C THR A 112 1.27 30.08 -0.11
N TRP A 113 1.19 31.40 -0.32
CA TRP A 113 1.53 32.02 -1.60
C TRP A 113 3.05 32.19 -1.65
N PRO A 114 3.68 31.83 -2.76
CA PRO A 114 4.60 32.81 -3.34
C PRO A 114 4.20 33.05 -4.80
N LEU A 115 4.48 34.27 -5.25
CA LEU A 115 4.35 34.79 -6.62
C LEU A 115 3.04 35.53 -6.90
N ASP A 116 2.90 36.68 -6.24
CA ASP A 116 2.59 37.89 -7.00
C ASP A 116 3.76 38.10 -7.97
N LEU A 117 3.53 37.82 -9.25
CA LEU A 117 4.35 38.30 -10.36
C LEU A 117 3.50 39.31 -11.13
N ASP A 118 3.24 40.45 -10.50
CA ASP A 118 2.91 41.69 -11.18
C ASP A 118 3.93 42.73 -10.73
N GLY A 119 4.78 43.13 -11.69
CA GLY A 119 5.87 44.09 -11.56
C GLY A 119 6.63 44.19 -12.86
#